data_AF-A0A2V6P8C5-F1
#
_entry.id   AF-A0A2V6P8C5-F1
#
_cell.length_a   1.000
_cell.length_b   1.000
_cell.length_c   1.000
_cell.angle_alpha   90.00
_cell.angle_beta   90.00
_cell.angle_gamma   90.00
#
_symmetry.space_group_name_H-M   'P 1'
#
loop_
_entity.id
_entity.type
_entity.pdbx_description
1 polymer ?
#
loop_
_entity_poly.entity_id
_entity_poly.type
_entity_poly.pdbx_seq_one_letter_code
_entity_poly.pdbx_strand_id
1 'polypeptide(L)'
;MSDSPGPPPRRSLLIFTLVAGCGASGSGRTVVPIAMDPAALVAPADSAELTTHDAAVRGIAGILVNELRLPMPDRVTVYVYASRQVFEQGLIQDAHVSPVRAAELSDFAIGVGKRRQLLFNDEAYDHRGREWLRLVTHELAHVSQIELAQGEGRAEQWLAEGMAEWVAFRVLERLKLDTMDRRRALARGGIKSHAALVAARLDLDTLGTPRGFTVRHLREGSLPTYQLAFLMADYLITRDGFEKVVEYFASFSQKQQRLDNFRRAFGQSLDEFEREVLGYLKTVTR
;
A
#
# COMPACT_ATOMS: atom_id res chain seq x y z
N MET A 1 -54.40 -42.83 60.24
CA MET A 1 -54.27 -41.53 59.53
C MET A 1 -52.82 -41.13 59.65
N SER A 2 -52.03 -41.49 58.65
CA SER A 2 -50.60 -41.22 58.54
C SER A 2 -50.42 -40.28 57.36
N ASP A 3 -50.24 -38.99 57.63
CA ASP A 3 -49.90 -38.01 56.60
C ASP A 3 -48.40 -38.06 56.36
N SER A 4 -48.02 -38.56 55.17
CA SER A 4 -46.66 -38.44 54.63
C SER A 4 -46.50 -37.08 53.96
N PRO A 5 -45.42 -36.31 54.23
CA PRO A 5 -45.17 -35.07 53.51
C PRO A 5 -44.69 -35.40 52.09
N GLY A 6 -45.38 -34.84 51.10
CA GLY A 6 -45.06 -34.98 49.68
C GLY A 6 -43.67 -34.43 49.33
N PRO A 7 -43.07 -34.90 48.22
CA PRO A 7 -41.71 -34.51 47.85
C PRO A 7 -41.65 -33.02 47.47
N PRO A 8 -40.54 -32.33 47.75
CA PRO A 8 -40.37 -30.94 47.37
C PRO A 8 -40.34 -30.79 45.83
N PRO A 9 -40.79 -29.65 45.28
CA PRO A 9 -40.76 -29.43 43.84
C PRO A 9 -39.32 -29.45 43.33
N ARG A 10 -39.06 -30.30 42.34
CA ARG A 10 -37.80 -30.32 41.59
C ARG A 10 -37.61 -28.95 40.94
N ARG A 11 -36.74 -28.12 41.53
CA ARG A 11 -36.20 -26.93 40.87
C ARG A 11 -35.33 -27.41 39.71
N SER A 12 -35.89 -27.42 38.51
CA SER A 12 -35.12 -27.56 37.27
C SER A 12 -34.10 -26.42 37.23
N LEU A 13 -32.83 -26.77 37.46
CA LEU A 13 -31.71 -25.87 37.29
C LEU A 13 -31.57 -25.66 35.77
N LEU A 14 -32.20 -24.60 35.26
CA LEU A 14 -31.85 -24.06 33.95
C LEU A 14 -30.40 -23.55 34.05
N ILE A 15 -29.46 -24.39 33.63
CA ILE A 15 -28.12 -23.95 33.28
C ILE A 15 -28.29 -23.06 32.06
N PHE A 16 -28.41 -21.75 32.28
CA PHE A 16 -28.08 -20.78 31.25
C PHE A 16 -26.58 -20.94 31.02
N THR A 17 -26.23 -21.68 29.98
CA THR A 17 -24.91 -21.56 29.36
C THR A 17 -24.86 -20.14 28.82
N LEU A 18 -24.37 -19.21 29.64
CA LEU A 18 -23.84 -17.93 29.18
C LEU A 18 -22.67 -18.28 28.26
N VAL A 19 -22.96 -18.52 27.00
CA VAL A 19 -22.00 -18.26 25.94
C VAL A 19 -21.72 -16.78 26.09
N ALA A 20 -20.56 -16.46 26.65
CA ALA A 20 -20.02 -15.12 26.65
C ALA A 20 -19.69 -14.73 25.21
N GLY A 21 -20.74 -14.50 24.42
CA GLY A 21 -20.72 -13.61 23.28
C GLY A 21 -20.66 -12.20 23.84
N CYS A 22 -19.51 -11.83 24.41
CA CYS A 22 -19.15 -10.43 24.53
C CYS A 22 -18.88 -9.95 23.11
N GLY A 23 -19.95 -9.54 22.43
CA GLY A 23 -19.85 -8.59 21.34
C GLY A 23 -19.03 -7.41 21.83
N ALA A 24 -17.85 -7.23 21.24
CA ALA A 24 -17.13 -5.99 21.37
C ALA A 24 -18.05 -4.88 20.86
N SER A 25 -18.60 -4.10 21.79
CA SER A 25 -19.12 -2.76 21.46
C SER A 25 -17.97 -2.03 20.78
N GLY A 26 -18.11 -1.88 19.46
CA GLY A 26 -17.01 -2.01 18.52
C GLY A 26 -16.11 -0.80 18.48
N SER A 27 -14.80 -1.02 18.60
CA SER A 27 -13.79 0.02 18.39
C SER A 27 -13.69 0.51 16.93
N GLY A 28 -14.68 0.18 16.08
CA GLY A 28 -14.65 0.42 14.64
C GLY A 28 -13.37 -0.12 13.98
N ARG A 29 -12.69 -1.11 14.56
CA ARG A 29 -11.36 -1.56 14.14
C ARG A 29 -11.27 -3.07 14.16
N THR A 30 -10.89 -3.65 13.03
CA THR A 30 -10.58 -5.08 12.87
C THR A 30 -9.07 -5.24 12.75
N VAL A 31 -8.50 -6.23 13.45
CA VAL A 31 -7.06 -6.53 13.41
C VAL A 31 -6.87 -7.96 12.93
N VAL A 32 -6.10 -8.14 11.86
CA VAL A 32 -5.84 -9.43 11.21
C VAL A 32 -4.33 -9.67 11.16
N PRO A 33 -3.76 -10.43 12.11
CA PRO A 33 -2.36 -10.82 12.04
C PRO A 33 -2.17 -11.91 10.97
N ILE A 34 -1.29 -11.67 10.00
CA ILE A 34 -1.05 -12.57 8.88
C ILE A 34 0.40 -13.05 8.92
N ALA A 35 0.58 -14.36 9.08
CA ALA A 35 1.88 -15.00 8.89
C ALA A 35 2.19 -15.09 7.39
N MET A 36 3.41 -14.69 7.03
CA MET A 36 3.95 -14.56 5.67
C MET A 36 5.17 -15.46 5.51
N ASP A 37 5.06 -16.74 5.86
CA ASP A 37 6.12 -17.71 5.61
C ASP A 37 6.38 -17.78 4.09
N PRO A 38 7.54 -17.31 3.60
CA PRO A 38 7.81 -17.24 2.16
C PRO A 38 7.70 -18.61 1.46
N ALA A 39 7.98 -19.71 2.17
CA ALA A 39 7.85 -21.06 1.62
C ALA A 39 6.40 -21.52 1.48
N ALA A 40 5.47 -20.91 2.23
CA ALA A 40 4.05 -21.23 2.20
C ALA A 40 3.22 -20.25 1.35
N LEU A 41 3.82 -19.15 0.89
CA LEU A 41 3.14 -18.18 0.04
C LEU A 41 2.97 -18.73 -1.38
N VAL A 42 1.71 -18.93 -1.78
CA VAL A 42 1.33 -19.41 -3.12
C VAL A 42 0.65 -18.26 -3.87
N ALA A 43 1.11 -18.01 -5.10
CA ALA A 43 0.45 -17.07 -6.00
C ALA A 43 -0.92 -17.63 -6.44
N PRO A 44 -2.01 -16.86 -6.35
CA PRO A 44 -3.34 -17.32 -6.75
C PRO A 44 -3.40 -17.59 -8.25
N ALA A 45 -4.25 -18.54 -8.65
CA ALA A 45 -4.54 -18.77 -10.05
C ALA A 45 -5.52 -17.71 -10.57
N ASP A 46 -6.51 -17.33 -9.75
CA ASP A 46 -7.56 -16.36 -10.09
C ASP A 46 -7.86 -15.35 -8.97
N SER A 47 -8.29 -14.15 -9.36
CA SER A 47 -8.77 -13.11 -8.45
C SER A 47 -9.95 -13.52 -7.55
N ALA A 48 -10.77 -14.49 -7.97
CA ALA A 48 -11.88 -15.04 -7.19
C ALA A 48 -11.44 -15.73 -5.89
N GLU A 49 -10.15 -16.07 -5.76
CA GLU A 49 -9.58 -16.62 -4.53
C GLU A 49 -9.31 -15.52 -3.48
N LEU A 50 -9.32 -14.24 -3.86
CA LEU A 50 -8.86 -13.10 -3.04
C LEU A 50 -10.01 -12.34 -2.38
N THR A 51 -11.02 -13.05 -1.89
CA THR A 51 -12.29 -12.45 -1.41
C THR A 51 -12.29 -11.98 0.04
N THR A 52 -11.22 -12.25 0.78
CA THR A 52 -11.04 -11.81 2.18
C THR A 52 -9.73 -11.06 2.35
N HIS A 53 -9.61 -10.25 3.42
CA HIS A 53 -8.37 -9.55 3.74
C HIS A 53 -7.16 -10.49 3.83
N ASP A 54 -7.29 -11.64 4.52
CA ASP A 54 -6.21 -12.63 4.65
C ASP A 54 -5.82 -13.22 3.29
N ALA A 55 -6.82 -13.67 2.52
CA ALA A 55 -6.58 -14.29 1.21
C ALA A 55 -5.98 -13.29 0.21
N ALA A 56 -6.49 -12.05 0.16
CA ALA A 56 -5.94 -10.99 -0.69
C ALA A 56 -4.48 -10.70 -0.36
N VAL A 57 -4.18 -10.46 0.93
CA VAL A 57 -2.84 -10.11 1.38
C VAL A 57 -1.85 -11.25 1.16
N ARG A 58 -2.21 -12.50 1.48
CA ARG A 58 -1.35 -13.67 1.26
C ARG A 58 -1.16 -13.99 -0.22
N GLY A 59 -2.24 -13.99 -1.00
CA GLY A 59 -2.17 -14.30 -2.43
C GLY A 59 -1.33 -13.26 -3.18
N ILE A 60 -1.54 -11.98 -2.89
CA ILE A 60 -0.72 -10.90 -3.47
C ILE A 60 0.73 -11.01 -3.01
N ALA A 61 0.99 -11.27 -1.72
CA ALA A 61 2.35 -11.51 -1.24
C ALA A 61 3.02 -12.69 -1.97
N GLY A 62 2.27 -13.76 -2.30
CA GLY A 62 2.74 -14.86 -3.14
C GLY A 62 3.18 -14.42 -4.53
N ILE A 63 2.47 -13.50 -5.19
CA ILE A 63 2.90 -12.94 -6.49
C ILE A 63 4.16 -12.08 -6.30
N LEU A 64 4.18 -11.21 -5.29
CA LEU A 64 5.31 -10.31 -5.04
C LEU A 64 6.60 -11.08 -4.77
N VAL A 65 6.56 -12.11 -3.93
CA VAL A 65 7.73 -12.92 -3.56
C VAL A 65 8.17 -13.83 -4.72
N ASN A 66 7.24 -14.59 -5.29
CA ASN A 66 7.61 -15.66 -6.23
C ASN A 66 7.84 -15.16 -7.66
N GLU A 67 7.07 -14.16 -8.09
CA GLU A 67 7.10 -13.66 -9.48
C GLU A 67 7.89 -12.35 -9.60
N LEU A 68 7.76 -11.42 -8.64
CA LEU A 68 8.45 -10.13 -8.66
C LEU A 68 9.72 -10.06 -7.80
N ARG A 69 10.06 -11.14 -7.09
CA ARG A 69 11.25 -11.24 -6.22
C ARG A 69 11.35 -10.13 -5.16
N LEU A 70 10.21 -9.63 -4.71
CA LEU A 70 10.11 -8.60 -3.67
C LEU A 70 10.08 -9.25 -2.28
N PRO A 71 10.95 -8.86 -1.34
CA PRO A 71 10.94 -9.44 -0.01
C PRO A 71 9.71 -9.01 0.78
N MET A 72 9.26 -9.89 1.66
CA MET A 72 8.19 -9.64 2.63
C MET A 72 8.71 -9.97 4.03
N PRO A 73 8.23 -9.29 5.09
CA PRO A 73 8.53 -9.70 6.45
C PRO A 73 7.76 -10.98 6.78
N ASP A 74 8.25 -11.79 7.72
CA ASP A 74 7.61 -13.05 8.16
C ASP A 74 6.16 -12.88 8.69
N ARG A 75 5.79 -11.64 9.02
CA ARG A 75 4.45 -11.30 9.48
C ARG A 75 4.10 -9.86 9.12
N VAL A 76 2.85 -9.68 8.71
CA VAL A 76 2.20 -8.39 8.51
C VAL A 76 0.92 -8.36 9.35
N THR A 77 0.67 -7.24 10.04
CA THR A 77 -0.61 -7.02 10.72
C THR A 77 -1.46 -6.09 9.87
N VAL A 78 -2.66 -6.54 9.51
CA VAL A 78 -3.64 -5.72 8.79
C VAL A 78 -4.61 -5.11 9.79
N TYR A 79 -4.78 -3.81 9.70
CA TYR A 79 -5.77 -3.05 10.46
C TYR A 79 -6.80 -2.48 9.49
N VAL A 80 -8.08 -2.71 9.78
CA VAL A 80 -9.19 -2.23 8.97
C VAL A 80 -10.08 -1.38 9.87
N TYR A 81 -10.28 -0.12 9.50
CA TYR A 81 -10.94 0.89 10.32
C TYR A 81 -12.26 1.30 9.67
N ALA A 82 -13.37 1.18 10.40
CA ALA A 82 -14.74 1.34 9.94
C ALA A 82 -15.11 2.77 9.51
N SER A 83 -14.29 3.77 9.84
CA SER A 83 -14.48 5.15 9.38
C SER A 83 -13.16 5.90 9.35
N ARG A 84 -13.14 7.03 8.64
CA ARG A 84 -11.98 7.93 8.60
C ARG A 84 -11.52 8.37 9.99
N GLN A 85 -12.45 8.67 10.92
CA GLN A 85 -12.09 9.11 12.26
C GLN A 85 -11.36 8.01 13.05
N VAL A 86 -11.81 6.76 12.92
CA VAL A 86 -11.14 5.63 13.58
C VAL A 86 -9.80 5.34 12.88
N PHE A 87 -9.72 5.51 11.56
CA PHE A 87 -8.47 5.40 10.80
C PHE A 87 -7.42 6.42 11.27
N GLU A 88 -7.80 7.69 11.46
CA GLU A 88 -6.90 8.72 12.00
C GLU A 88 -6.35 8.33 13.38
N GLN A 89 -7.21 7.84 14.27
CA GLN A 89 -6.79 7.34 15.58
C GLN A 89 -5.87 6.12 15.46
N GLY A 90 -6.14 5.23 14.50
CA GLY A 90 -5.29 4.10 14.16
C GLY A 90 -3.90 4.50 13.69
N LEU A 91 -3.79 5.55 12.85
CA LEU A 91 -2.50 6.09 12.42
C LEU A 91 -1.65 6.53 13.62
N ILE A 92 -2.28 7.12 14.64
CA ILE A 92 -1.59 7.55 15.87
C ILE A 92 -1.22 6.35 16.74
N GLN A 93 -2.20 5.48 17.03
CA GLN A 93 -2.07 4.44 18.05
C GLN A 93 -1.32 3.20 17.55
N ASP A 94 -1.60 2.77 16.32
CA ASP A 94 -1.07 1.53 15.75
C ASP A 94 0.19 1.80 14.91
N ALA A 95 0.22 2.89 14.14
CA ALA A 95 1.32 3.25 13.25
C ALA A 95 2.28 4.34 13.80
N HIS A 96 2.05 4.83 15.02
CA HIS A 96 2.88 5.81 15.72
C HIS A 96 3.14 7.10 14.90
N VAL A 97 2.17 7.50 14.08
CA VAL A 97 2.20 8.75 13.33
C VAL A 97 1.87 9.90 14.28
N SER A 98 2.55 11.04 14.15
CA SER A 98 2.23 12.21 14.97
C SER A 98 0.78 12.67 14.70
N PRO A 99 0.06 13.23 15.68
CA PRO A 99 -1.33 13.63 15.50
C PRO A 99 -1.56 14.58 14.31
N VAL A 100 -0.67 15.56 14.12
CA VAL A 100 -0.73 16.50 12.99
C VAL A 100 -0.62 15.75 11.66
N ARG A 101 0.32 14.80 11.56
CA ARG A 101 0.52 14.03 10.33
C ARG A 101 -0.59 13.00 10.12
N ALA A 102 -1.16 12.44 11.18
CA ALA A 102 -2.28 11.52 11.12
C ALA A 102 -3.52 12.23 10.58
N ALA A 103 -3.83 13.43 11.07
CA ALA A 103 -4.91 14.26 10.54
C ALA A 103 -4.71 14.51 9.05
N GLU A 104 -3.54 15.03 8.65
CA GLU A 104 -3.20 15.26 7.23
C GLU A 104 -3.36 14.01 6.38
N LEU A 105 -2.82 12.87 6.81
CA LEU A 105 -2.90 11.61 6.07
C LEU A 105 -4.35 11.12 5.96
N SER A 106 -5.13 11.21 7.03
CA SER A 106 -6.51 10.72 7.05
C SER A 106 -7.44 11.47 6.09
N ASP A 107 -7.07 12.69 5.68
CA ASP A 107 -7.84 13.50 4.74
C ASP A 107 -7.83 12.93 3.32
N PHE A 108 -6.79 12.18 2.95
CA PHE A 108 -6.61 11.70 1.58
C PHE A 108 -6.18 10.22 1.45
N ALA A 109 -5.53 9.67 2.46
CA ALA A 109 -5.08 8.29 2.46
C ALA A 109 -6.23 7.36 2.86
N ILE A 110 -6.36 6.29 2.08
CA ILE A 110 -7.35 5.23 2.26
C ILE A 110 -6.66 3.89 2.58
N GLY A 111 -5.36 3.80 2.33
CA GLY A 111 -4.45 2.75 2.74
C GLY A 111 -3.12 3.37 3.19
N VAL A 112 -2.42 2.71 4.11
CA VAL A 112 -1.04 3.03 4.50
C VAL A 112 -0.26 1.74 4.79
N GLY A 113 0.82 1.55 4.04
CA GLY A 113 1.86 0.56 4.26
C GLY A 113 2.94 1.09 5.19
N LYS A 114 3.18 0.38 6.28
CA LYS A 114 4.15 0.70 7.33
C LYS A 114 5.00 -0.53 7.62
N ARG A 115 6.06 -0.40 8.41
CA ARG A 115 6.90 -1.55 8.78
C ARG A 115 6.03 -2.67 9.40
N ARG A 116 5.87 -3.78 8.66
CA ARG A 116 5.07 -4.96 9.05
C ARG A 116 3.58 -4.67 9.29
N GLN A 117 3.04 -3.59 8.73
CA GLN A 117 1.67 -3.17 8.95
C GLN A 117 1.01 -2.69 7.66
N LEU A 118 -0.27 -3.00 7.52
CA LEU A 118 -1.17 -2.42 6.53
C LEU A 118 -2.35 -1.81 7.28
N LEU A 119 -2.69 -0.56 6.98
CA LEU A 119 -3.80 0.15 7.60
C LEU A 119 -4.77 0.58 6.51
N PHE A 120 -6.05 0.22 6.61
CA PHE A 120 -7.05 0.53 5.60
C PHE A 120 -8.28 1.23 6.19
N ASN A 121 -8.76 2.26 5.53
CA ASN A 121 -10.05 2.88 5.83
C ASN A 121 -11.17 2.14 5.06
N ASP A 122 -11.99 1.40 5.79
CA ASP A 122 -13.03 0.50 5.28
C ASP A 122 -14.15 1.24 4.54
N GLU A 123 -14.47 2.46 4.98
CA GLU A 123 -15.53 3.29 4.41
C GLU A 123 -15.27 3.64 2.94
N ALA A 124 -14.02 3.54 2.47
CA ALA A 124 -13.60 4.06 1.19
C ALA A 124 -13.76 3.10 -0.02
N TYR A 125 -14.06 1.80 0.16
CA TYR A 125 -14.05 0.84 -0.95
C TYR A 125 -15.04 -0.34 -0.89
N ASP A 126 -15.30 -0.90 -2.08
CA ASP A 126 -15.80 -2.27 -2.27
C ASP A 126 -14.63 -3.28 -2.13
N HIS A 127 -14.65 -4.04 -1.04
CA HIS A 127 -13.63 -5.03 -0.62
C HIS A 127 -13.44 -6.22 -1.56
N ARG A 128 -14.18 -6.28 -2.66
CA ARG A 128 -14.13 -7.38 -3.64
C ARG A 128 -13.76 -6.92 -5.04
N GLY A 129 -13.45 -5.63 -5.19
CA GLY A 129 -13.19 -5.02 -6.49
C GLY A 129 -11.71 -4.96 -6.87
N ARG A 130 -11.48 -4.70 -8.15
CA ARG A 130 -10.15 -4.42 -8.72
C ARG A 130 -9.38 -3.35 -7.94
N GLU A 131 -10.06 -2.27 -7.53
CA GLU A 131 -9.40 -1.16 -6.84
C GLU A 131 -8.96 -1.50 -5.42
N TRP A 132 -9.68 -2.41 -4.74
CA TRP A 132 -9.23 -2.97 -3.47
C TRP A 132 -7.95 -3.78 -3.64
N LEU A 133 -7.90 -4.69 -4.60
CA LEU A 133 -6.70 -5.48 -4.88
C LEU A 133 -5.51 -4.61 -5.33
N ARG A 134 -5.78 -3.53 -6.08
CA ARG A 134 -4.79 -2.51 -6.42
C ARG A 134 -4.21 -1.88 -5.15
N LEU A 135 -5.07 -1.43 -4.23
CA LEU A 135 -4.67 -0.77 -2.99
C LEU A 135 -3.86 -1.72 -2.10
N VAL A 136 -4.34 -2.94 -1.87
CA VAL A 136 -3.59 -3.95 -1.08
C VAL A 136 -2.21 -4.19 -1.68
N THR A 137 -2.12 -4.30 -3.01
CA THR A 137 -0.83 -4.49 -3.68
C THR A 137 0.08 -3.28 -3.51
N HIS A 138 -0.46 -2.07 -3.68
CA HIS A 138 0.28 -0.82 -3.51
C HIS A 138 0.87 -0.73 -2.09
N GLU A 139 0.07 -0.96 -1.06
CA GLU A 139 0.55 -0.88 0.32
C GLU A 139 1.53 -2.02 0.67
N LEU A 140 1.36 -3.22 0.12
CA LEU A 140 2.34 -4.30 0.25
C LEU A 140 3.66 -3.96 -0.46
N ALA A 141 3.62 -3.23 -1.57
CA ALA A 141 4.84 -2.77 -2.23
C ALA A 141 5.64 -1.83 -1.31
N HIS A 142 4.98 -0.95 -0.56
CA HIS A 142 5.64 -0.14 0.47
C HIS A 142 6.23 -0.99 1.59
N VAL A 143 5.51 -2.01 2.08
CA VAL A 143 6.06 -2.97 3.05
C VAL A 143 7.35 -3.58 2.51
N SER A 144 7.38 -4.00 1.25
CA SER A 144 8.58 -4.55 0.60
C SER A 144 9.72 -3.54 0.51
N GLN A 145 9.42 -2.30 0.09
CA GLN A 145 10.41 -1.23 0.02
C GLN A 145 11.05 -0.95 1.38
N ILE A 146 10.25 -0.99 2.46
CA ILE A 146 10.74 -0.83 3.84
C ILE A 146 11.64 -1.99 4.26
N GLU A 147 11.29 -3.23 3.90
CA GLU A 147 12.12 -4.40 4.17
C GLU A 147 13.44 -4.35 3.37
N LEU A 148 13.42 -3.94 2.10
CA LEU A 148 14.64 -3.72 1.29
C LEU A 148 15.53 -2.64 1.91
N ALA A 149 14.93 -1.50 2.29
CA ALA A 149 15.65 -0.36 2.82
C ALA A 149 16.08 -0.53 4.29
N GLN A 150 15.54 -1.52 5.00
CA GLN A 150 15.68 -1.68 6.45
C GLN A 150 15.29 -0.40 7.22
N GLY A 151 14.23 0.28 6.77
CA GLY A 151 13.72 1.52 7.36
C GLY A 151 12.73 2.27 6.48
N GLU A 152 11.93 3.14 7.09
CA GLU A 152 10.89 3.93 6.41
C GLU A 152 11.44 5.25 5.83
N GLY A 153 10.82 5.74 4.76
CA GLY A 153 11.00 7.12 4.28
C GLY A 153 12.41 7.49 3.77
N ARG A 154 13.23 6.50 3.41
CA ARG A 154 14.63 6.73 3.01
C ARG A 154 14.82 7.08 1.54
N ALA A 155 13.95 6.61 0.65
CA ALA A 155 14.14 6.67 -0.80
C ALA A 155 13.60 7.97 -1.46
N GLU A 156 13.64 8.03 -2.79
CA GLU A 156 12.89 9.03 -3.56
C GLU A 156 11.40 8.77 -3.41
N GLN A 157 10.65 9.67 -2.76
CA GLN A 157 9.22 9.48 -2.52
C GLN A 157 8.46 9.27 -3.83
N TRP A 158 8.72 10.09 -4.86
CA TRP A 158 8.11 9.89 -6.17
C TRP A 158 8.39 8.50 -6.76
N LEU A 159 9.56 7.91 -6.51
CA LEU A 159 9.91 6.58 -7.00
C LEU A 159 9.29 5.50 -6.13
N ALA A 160 9.16 5.70 -4.81
CA ALA A 160 8.47 4.80 -3.90
C ALA A 160 6.99 4.65 -4.30
N GLU A 161 6.29 5.78 -4.50
CA GLU A 161 4.90 5.83 -4.96
C GLU A 161 4.75 5.28 -6.38
N GLY A 162 5.64 5.68 -7.29
CA GLY A 162 5.61 5.23 -8.68
C GLY A 162 5.86 3.73 -8.82
N MET A 163 6.81 3.17 -8.06
CA MET A 163 7.04 1.73 -7.99
C MET A 163 5.83 1.00 -7.39
N ALA A 164 5.21 1.54 -6.34
CA ALA A 164 4.05 0.92 -5.72
C ALA A 164 2.86 0.85 -6.69
N GLU A 165 2.59 1.92 -7.46
CA GLU A 165 1.61 1.88 -8.56
C GLU A 165 2.00 0.90 -9.67
N TRP A 166 3.27 0.88 -10.09
CA TRP A 166 3.74 -0.04 -11.11
C TRP A 166 3.53 -1.50 -10.69
N VAL A 167 3.92 -1.87 -9.47
CA VAL A 167 3.72 -3.21 -8.91
C VAL A 167 2.23 -3.54 -8.82
N ALA A 168 1.40 -2.60 -8.36
CA ALA A 168 -0.05 -2.77 -8.33
C ALA A 168 -0.62 -3.08 -9.72
N PHE A 169 -0.24 -2.35 -10.76
CA PHE A 169 -0.71 -2.61 -12.11
C PHE A 169 -0.17 -3.92 -12.70
N ARG A 170 1.06 -4.32 -12.38
CA ARG A 170 1.59 -5.64 -12.77
C ARG A 170 0.80 -6.78 -12.15
N VAL A 171 0.44 -6.67 -10.87
CA VAL A 171 -0.38 -7.69 -10.19
C VAL A 171 -1.79 -7.73 -10.78
N LEU A 172 -2.42 -6.58 -11.03
CA LEU A 172 -3.73 -6.56 -11.68
C LEU A 172 -3.69 -7.20 -13.08
N GLU A 173 -2.64 -6.94 -13.85
CA GLU A 173 -2.44 -7.59 -15.16
C GLU A 173 -2.24 -9.10 -15.03
N ARG A 174 -1.44 -9.54 -14.07
CA ARG A 174 -1.25 -10.97 -13.74
C ARG A 174 -2.55 -11.66 -13.32
N LEU A 175 -3.45 -10.93 -12.66
CA LEU A 175 -4.78 -11.38 -12.27
C LEU A 175 -5.85 -11.18 -13.35
N LYS A 176 -5.47 -10.66 -14.54
CA LYS A 176 -6.37 -10.38 -15.67
C LYS A 176 -7.50 -9.38 -15.36
N LEU A 177 -7.29 -8.50 -14.39
CA LEU A 177 -8.26 -7.48 -13.96
C LEU A 177 -8.05 -6.12 -14.65
N ASP A 178 -6.84 -5.90 -15.19
CA ASP A 178 -6.46 -4.69 -15.90
C ASP A 178 -5.25 -4.97 -16.82
N THR A 179 -4.76 -3.96 -17.53
CA THR A 179 -3.50 -4.07 -18.28
C THR A 179 -2.59 -2.88 -18.04
N MET A 180 -1.29 -3.11 -18.14
CA MET A 180 -0.28 -2.06 -18.01
C MET A 180 -0.47 -0.99 -19.09
N ASP A 181 -0.78 -1.40 -20.32
CA ASP A 181 -0.99 -0.47 -21.44
C ASP A 181 -2.19 0.46 -21.23
N ARG A 182 -3.30 -0.06 -20.68
CA ARG A 182 -4.44 0.77 -20.32
C ARG A 182 -4.06 1.79 -19.24
N ARG A 183 -3.30 1.37 -18.22
CA ARG A 183 -2.87 2.26 -17.14
C ARG A 183 -1.88 3.33 -17.61
N ARG A 184 -0.96 2.98 -18.52
CA ARG A 184 -0.11 3.94 -19.25
C ARG A 184 -0.94 4.96 -20.02
N ALA A 185 -1.93 4.52 -20.78
CA ALA A 185 -2.79 5.41 -21.57
C ALA A 185 -3.58 6.39 -20.68
N LEU A 186 -4.19 5.88 -19.59
CA LEU A 186 -4.91 6.70 -18.62
C LEU A 186 -3.98 7.72 -17.93
N ALA A 187 -2.80 7.29 -17.49
CA ALA A 187 -1.83 8.17 -16.86
C ALA A 187 -1.35 9.27 -17.82
N ARG A 188 -1.03 8.93 -19.08
CA ARG A 188 -0.65 9.90 -20.11
C ARG A 188 -1.76 10.93 -20.35
N GLY A 189 -3.01 10.47 -20.41
CA GLY A 189 -4.18 11.34 -20.52
C GLY A 189 -4.33 12.28 -19.32
N GLY A 190 -4.16 11.76 -18.10
CA GLY A 190 -4.35 12.51 -16.86
C GLY A 190 -3.27 13.55 -16.58
N ILE A 191 -2.05 13.37 -17.09
CA ILE A 191 -0.96 14.34 -16.89
C ILE A 191 -0.81 15.37 -18.02
N LYS A 192 -1.62 15.32 -19.10
CA LYS A 192 -1.45 16.22 -20.27
C LYS A 192 -1.39 17.71 -19.90
N SER A 193 -2.22 18.13 -18.95
CA SER A 193 -2.29 19.52 -18.47
C SER A 193 -1.58 19.73 -17.13
N HIS A 194 -0.74 18.78 -16.70
CA HIS A 194 -0.08 18.84 -15.41
C HIS A 194 0.88 20.04 -15.35
N ALA A 195 0.80 20.82 -14.27
CA ALA A 195 1.54 22.08 -14.13
C ALA A 195 3.06 21.88 -14.31
N ALA A 196 3.60 20.80 -13.78
CA ALA A 196 5.01 20.42 -13.97
C ALA A 196 5.44 20.27 -15.45
N LEU A 197 4.57 19.75 -16.32
CA LEU A 197 4.86 19.64 -17.75
C LEU A 197 4.79 21.00 -18.46
N VAL A 198 3.78 21.81 -18.10
CA VAL A 198 3.60 23.18 -18.61
C VAL A 198 4.79 24.05 -18.24
N ALA A 199 5.26 23.97 -16.99
CA ALA A 199 6.42 24.68 -16.48
C ALA A 199 7.77 24.08 -16.93
N ALA A 200 7.75 22.94 -17.64
CA ALA A 200 8.93 22.19 -18.04
C ALA A 200 9.91 21.88 -16.90
N ARG A 201 9.38 21.61 -15.69
CA ARG A 201 10.15 21.33 -14.47
C ARG A 201 9.37 20.42 -13.54
N LEU A 202 9.96 19.29 -13.15
CA LEU A 202 9.36 18.34 -12.21
C LEU A 202 9.72 18.71 -10.76
N ASP A 203 10.91 19.26 -10.55
CA ASP A 203 11.46 19.55 -9.23
C ASP A 203 11.60 18.27 -8.39
N LEU A 204 12.33 17.30 -8.95
CA LEU A 204 12.46 15.95 -8.37
C LEU A 204 13.09 15.94 -6.99
N ASP A 205 13.94 16.92 -6.64
CA ASP A 205 14.47 17.04 -5.28
C ASP A 205 13.35 17.26 -4.25
N THR A 206 12.42 18.19 -4.55
CA THR A 206 11.22 18.42 -3.72
C THR A 206 10.31 17.20 -3.73
N LEU A 207 10.00 16.64 -4.91
CA LEU A 207 9.15 15.44 -5.05
C LEU A 207 9.78 14.19 -4.42
N GLY A 208 11.08 14.22 -4.18
CA GLY A 208 11.82 13.19 -3.49
C GLY A 208 11.48 13.08 -2.01
N THR A 209 11.00 14.17 -1.40
CA THR A 209 10.69 14.19 0.03
C THR A 209 9.22 13.86 0.30
N PRO A 210 8.87 13.18 1.41
CA PRO A 210 7.47 12.94 1.78
C PRO A 210 6.63 14.21 1.87
N ARG A 211 7.22 15.28 2.42
CA ARG A 211 6.56 16.59 2.54
C ARG A 211 6.35 17.25 1.17
N GLY A 212 7.39 17.30 0.33
CA GLY A 212 7.28 17.92 -0.99
C GLY A 212 6.30 17.18 -1.89
N PHE A 213 6.27 15.85 -1.82
CA PHE A 213 5.27 15.04 -2.50
C PHE A 213 3.85 15.32 -1.98
N THR A 214 3.64 15.40 -0.66
CA THR A 214 2.34 15.75 -0.08
C THR A 214 1.87 17.14 -0.53
N VAL A 215 2.75 18.14 -0.48
CA VAL A 215 2.42 19.50 -0.92
C VAL A 215 2.05 19.53 -2.40
N ARG A 216 2.78 18.78 -3.24
CA ARG A 216 2.47 18.66 -4.68
C ARG A 216 1.09 18.05 -4.88
N HIS A 217 0.83 16.91 -4.24
CA HIS A 217 -0.44 16.20 -4.28
C HIS A 217 -1.62 17.10 -3.90
N LEU A 218 -1.50 17.87 -2.82
CA LEU A 218 -2.57 18.77 -2.35
C LEU A 218 -2.80 19.93 -3.32
N ARG A 219 -1.75 20.43 -3.97
CA ARG A 219 -1.82 21.58 -4.88
C ARG A 219 -2.29 21.20 -6.29
N GLU A 220 -1.79 20.09 -6.82
CA GLU A 220 -1.94 19.70 -8.24
C GLU A 220 -2.89 18.51 -8.42
N GLY A 221 -3.41 17.98 -7.33
CA GLY A 221 -4.35 16.87 -7.32
C GLY A 221 -3.66 15.53 -7.14
N SER A 222 -4.34 14.66 -6.40
CA SER A 222 -3.84 13.33 -6.03
C SER A 222 -3.61 12.44 -7.24
N LEU A 223 -4.65 12.25 -8.05
CA LEU A 223 -4.59 11.34 -9.20
C LEU A 223 -3.49 11.75 -10.21
N PRO A 224 -3.40 13.02 -10.67
CA PRO A 224 -2.33 13.42 -11.60
C PRO A 224 -0.92 13.27 -11.02
N THR A 225 -0.74 13.52 -9.72
CA THR A 225 0.58 13.38 -9.06
C THR A 225 1.04 11.93 -9.03
N TYR A 226 0.14 10.99 -8.71
CA TYR A 226 0.46 9.56 -8.70
C TYR A 226 0.63 9.01 -10.13
N GLN A 227 -0.15 9.48 -11.10
CA GLN A 227 0.03 9.14 -12.52
C GLN A 227 1.38 9.60 -13.07
N LEU A 228 1.83 10.80 -12.66
CA LEU A 228 3.15 11.30 -12.99
C LEU A 228 4.25 10.43 -12.37
N ALA A 229 4.16 10.12 -11.07
CA ALA A 229 5.08 9.23 -10.37
C ALA A 229 5.16 7.84 -11.03
N PHE A 230 4.01 7.25 -11.35
CA PHE A 230 3.91 5.99 -12.07
C PHE A 230 4.63 6.04 -13.42
N LEU A 231 4.39 7.05 -14.25
CA LEU A 231 5.02 7.14 -15.58
C LEU A 231 6.54 7.35 -15.50
N MET A 232 7.02 8.08 -14.49
CA MET A 232 8.46 8.23 -14.25
C MET A 232 9.10 6.91 -13.81
N ALA A 233 8.45 6.17 -12.92
CA ALA A 233 8.92 4.85 -12.49
C ALA A 233 8.86 3.82 -13.64
N ASP A 234 7.76 3.78 -14.41
CA ASP A 234 7.60 2.91 -15.58
C ASP A 234 8.66 3.18 -16.65
N TYR A 235 8.98 4.46 -16.88
CA TYR A 235 10.07 4.85 -17.78
C TYR A 235 11.42 4.33 -17.28
N LEU A 236 11.73 4.56 -16.01
CA LEU A 236 12.99 4.10 -15.39
C LEU A 236 13.12 2.57 -15.42
N ILE A 237 12.03 1.85 -15.10
CA ILE A 237 11.97 0.38 -15.15
C ILE A 237 12.12 -0.13 -16.58
N THR A 238 11.51 0.53 -17.57
CA THR A 238 11.65 0.15 -18.99
C THR A 238 13.09 0.34 -19.47
N ARG A 239 13.78 1.36 -18.96
CA ARG A 239 15.15 1.72 -19.36
C ARG A 239 16.20 0.82 -18.69
N ASP A 240 16.09 0.62 -17.39
CA ASP A 240 17.14 0.02 -16.56
C ASP A 240 16.78 -1.38 -16.01
N GLY A 241 15.51 -1.79 -16.14
CA GLY A 241 14.98 -3.02 -15.56
C GLY A 241 14.42 -2.81 -14.14
N PHE A 242 13.50 -3.68 -13.74
CA PHE A 242 12.88 -3.62 -12.42
C PHE A 242 13.88 -3.96 -11.30
N GLU A 243 14.83 -4.85 -11.59
CA GLU A 243 15.90 -5.25 -10.68
C GLU A 243 16.76 -4.05 -10.24
N LYS A 244 16.99 -3.07 -11.12
CA LYS A 244 17.71 -1.84 -10.77
C LYS A 244 16.96 -0.96 -9.79
N VAL A 245 15.63 -0.92 -9.88
CA VAL A 245 14.80 -0.23 -8.89
C VAL A 245 14.87 -0.98 -7.55
N VAL A 246 14.82 -2.32 -7.55
CA VAL A 246 14.98 -3.13 -6.33
C VAL A 246 16.37 -2.90 -5.69
N GLU A 247 17.45 -2.91 -6.48
CA GLU A 247 18.81 -2.60 -6.02
C GLU A 247 18.90 -1.20 -5.40
N TYR A 248 18.23 -0.21 -6.01
CA TYR A 248 18.14 1.14 -5.46
C TYR A 248 17.55 1.16 -4.05
N PHE A 249 16.40 0.51 -3.84
CA PHE A 249 15.80 0.42 -2.49
C PHE A 249 16.67 -0.37 -1.51
N ALA A 250 17.27 -1.49 -1.94
CA ALA A 250 18.14 -2.31 -1.10
C ALA A 250 19.40 -1.55 -0.62
N SER A 251 19.89 -0.59 -1.40
CA SER A 251 21.09 0.19 -1.07
C SER A 251 20.95 1.02 0.22
N PHE A 252 19.71 1.33 0.63
CA PHE A 252 19.42 2.08 1.86
C PHE A 252 19.65 1.30 3.15
N SER A 253 19.85 -0.03 3.06
CA SER A 253 20.30 -0.83 4.20
C SER A 253 21.71 -0.46 4.66
N GLN A 254 22.54 0.08 3.76
CA GLN A 254 23.95 0.43 4.03
C GLN A 254 24.20 1.94 4.07
N LYS A 255 23.56 2.72 3.18
CA LYS A 255 23.78 4.17 3.06
C LYS A 255 22.48 4.92 2.94
N GLN A 256 22.29 5.98 3.72
CA GLN A 256 21.05 6.78 3.71
C GLN A 256 21.09 7.98 2.75
N GLN A 257 22.04 8.02 1.82
CA GLN A 257 22.22 9.16 0.90
C GLN A 257 21.45 8.92 -0.40
N ARG A 258 20.22 9.45 -0.46
CA ARG A 258 19.28 9.32 -1.60
C ARG A 258 19.91 9.55 -2.97
N LEU A 259 20.49 10.74 -3.17
CA LEU A 259 21.00 11.16 -4.47
C LEU A 259 22.20 10.31 -4.93
N ASP A 260 23.06 9.91 -3.99
CA ASP A 260 24.20 9.05 -4.28
C ASP A 260 23.79 7.61 -4.57
N ASN A 261 22.79 7.10 -3.85
CA ASN A 261 22.21 5.79 -4.13
C ASN A 261 21.52 5.77 -5.49
N PHE A 262 20.80 6.85 -5.85
CA PHE A 262 20.17 7.02 -7.15
C PHE A 262 21.23 6.99 -8.26
N ARG A 263 22.30 7.80 -8.11
CA ARG A 263 23.42 7.83 -9.06
C ARG A 263 24.08 6.47 -9.22
N ARG A 264 24.28 5.73 -8.13
CA ARG A 264 24.89 4.40 -8.18
C ARG A 264 23.98 3.38 -8.89
N ALA A 265 22.68 3.42 -8.65
CA ALA A 265 21.74 2.47 -9.21
C ALA A 265 21.50 2.71 -10.71
N PHE A 266 21.35 3.97 -11.12
CA PHE A 266 20.89 4.34 -12.47
C PHE A 266 21.97 5.00 -13.34
N GLY A 267 23.20 5.11 -12.84
CA GLY A 267 24.35 5.64 -13.60
C GLY A 267 24.29 7.14 -13.91
N GLN A 268 23.34 7.89 -13.33
CA GLN A 268 23.14 9.31 -13.59
C GLN A 268 22.64 10.06 -12.36
N SER A 269 22.86 11.37 -12.32
CA SER A 269 22.29 12.24 -11.30
C SER A 269 20.77 12.38 -11.45
N LEU A 270 20.10 12.80 -10.37
CA LEU A 270 18.67 13.06 -10.37
C LEU A 270 18.29 14.19 -11.36
N ASP A 271 19.15 15.21 -11.50
CA ASP A 271 18.94 16.33 -12.43
C ASP A 271 19.04 15.90 -13.91
N GLU A 272 19.95 14.98 -14.22
CA GLU A 272 20.06 14.37 -15.56
C GLU A 272 18.80 13.58 -15.88
N PHE A 273 18.35 12.75 -14.92
CA PHE A 273 17.09 12.01 -15.06
C PHE A 273 15.89 12.95 -15.24
N GLU A 274 15.77 14.02 -14.46
CA GLU A 274 14.66 14.97 -14.57
C GLU A 274 14.56 15.54 -15.99
N ARG A 275 15.68 15.96 -16.58
CA ARG A 275 15.71 16.49 -17.96
C ARG A 275 15.31 15.43 -18.98
N GLU A 276 15.83 14.22 -18.84
CA GLU A 276 15.54 13.09 -19.72
C GLU A 276 14.05 12.71 -19.67
N VAL A 277 13.53 12.46 -18.47
CA VAL A 277 12.15 12.00 -18.29
C VAL A 277 11.14 13.10 -18.66
N LEU A 278 11.46 14.38 -18.47
CA LEU A 278 10.64 15.48 -19.00
C LEU A 278 10.52 15.44 -20.53
N GLY A 279 11.63 15.15 -21.23
CA GLY A 279 11.62 14.99 -22.69
C GLY A 279 10.74 13.81 -23.14
N TYR A 280 10.84 12.69 -22.44
CA TYR A 280 9.99 11.52 -22.66
C TYR A 280 8.51 11.84 -22.41
N LEU A 281 8.16 12.40 -21.24
CA LEU A 281 6.78 12.71 -20.86
C LEU A 281 6.12 13.63 -21.90
N LYS A 282 6.82 14.70 -22.32
CA LYS A 282 6.33 15.58 -23.39
C LYS A 282 6.08 14.89 -24.72
N THR A 283 6.77 13.79 -25.01
CA THR A 283 6.57 13.03 -26.25
C THR A 283 5.34 12.15 -26.16
N VAL A 284 5.09 11.52 -25.00
CA VAL A 284 3.98 10.59 -24.79
C VAL A 284 2.66 11.26 -24.38
N THR A 285 2.68 12.55 -24.04
CA THR A 285 1.49 13.35 -23.70
C THR A 285 0.99 14.26 -24.83
N ARG A 286 1.72 14.33 -25.95
CA ARG A 286 1.26 15.06 -27.14
C ARG A 286 -0.07 14.50 -27.68
#